data_AF-A0A8I1G9K1-F1
#
_entry.id   AF-A0A8I1G9K1-F1
#
_cell.length_a   1.000
_cell.length_b   1.000
_cell.length_c   1.000
_cell.angle_alpha   90.00
_cell.angle_beta   90.00
_cell.angle_gamma   90.00
#
_symmetry.space_group_name_H-M   'P 1'
#
loop_
_entity.id
_entity.type
_entity.pdbx_description
1 polymer ?
#
loop_
_entity_poly.entity_id
_entity_poly.type
_entity_poly.pdbx_seq_one_letter_code
_entity_poly.pdbx_strand_id
1 'polypeptide(L)'
;MQINKVMSFLDILSSWLEDNINMESELVFDNDVDNTTSEALYPAVEKANAVLSKLASLSSDTIQATRQRLQDAVEGNGEVSPADVKELLLATKHLMLAPDCGE
;
A
#
# COMPACT_ATOMS: atom_id res chain seq x y z
N MET A 1 -2.38 -0.72 13.83
CA MET A 1 -1.09 -0.75 14.55
C MET A 1 0.02 -1.57 13.84
N GLN A 2 -0.28 -2.54 12.96
CA GLN A 2 0.77 -3.36 12.30
C GLN A 2 1.35 -2.73 11.01
N ILE A 3 0.54 -2.02 10.22
CA ILE A 3 0.97 -1.46 8.91
C ILE A 3 2.15 -0.48 9.04
N ASN A 4 2.13 0.41 10.03
CA ASN A 4 3.22 1.38 10.23
C ASN A 4 4.56 0.68 10.54
N LYS A 5 4.53 -0.46 11.24
CA LYS A 5 5.74 -1.23 11.55
C LYS A 5 6.30 -1.90 10.29
N VAL A 6 5.42 -2.44 9.43
CA VAL A 6 5.80 -3.03 8.14
C VAL A 6 6.40 -1.97 7.21
N MET A 7 5.83 -0.77 7.17
CA MET A 7 6.40 0.35 6.41
C MET A 7 7.81 0.70 6.87
N SER A 8 8.05 0.81 8.18
CA SER A 8 9.39 1.10 8.70
C SER A 8 10.40 0.02 8.32
N PHE A 9 9.99 -1.26 8.28
CA PHE A 9 10.89 -2.32 7.82
C PHE A 9 11.16 -2.27 6.32
N LEU A 10 10.17 -1.91 5.50
CA LEU A 10 10.36 -1.74 4.06
C LEU A 10 11.24 -0.54 3.73
N ASP A 11 11.14 0.54 4.52
CA ASP A 11 12.00 1.73 4.38
C ASP A 11 13.47 1.40 4.66
N ILE A 12 13.74 0.65 5.74
CA ILE A 12 15.08 0.14 6.06
C ILE A 12 15.58 -0.80 4.94
N LEU A 13 14.73 -1.70 4.46
CA LEU A 13 15.08 -2.62 3.38
C LEU A 13 15.38 -1.87 2.08
N SER A 14 14.61 -0.83 1.75
CA SER A 14 14.88 0.05 0.60
C SER A 14 16.25 0.72 0.70
N SER A 15 16.60 1.28 1.86
CA SER A 15 17.92 1.88 2.09
C SER A 15 19.06 0.87 1.91
N TRP A 16 18.90 -0.34 2.44
CA TRP A 16 19.93 -1.38 2.29
C TRP A 16 20.08 -1.88 0.85
N LEU A 17 18.97 -1.95 0.09
CA LEU A 17 19.00 -2.30 -1.32
C LEU A 17 19.65 -1.20 -2.16
N GLU A 18 19.41 0.08 -1.83
CA GLU A 18 20.06 1.22 -2.48
C GLU A 18 21.58 1.24 -2.20
N ASP A 19 22.00 1.04 -0.96
CA ASP A 19 23.42 0.95 -0.59
C ASP A 19 24.11 -0.24 -1.28
N ASN A 20 23.39 -1.34 -1.49
CA ASN A 20 23.84 -2.50 -2.27
C ASN A 20 24.06 -2.13 -3.74
N ILE A 21 23.10 -1.46 -4.36
CA ILE A 21 23.17 -1.02 -5.77
C ILE A 21 24.32 -0.04 -5.99
N ASN A 22 24.54 0.88 -5.04
CA ASN A 22 25.62 1.85 -5.10
C ASN A 22 27.00 1.26 -4.73
N MET A 23 27.07 -0.04 -4.39
CA MET A 23 28.27 -0.71 -3.87
C MET A 23 28.87 -0.03 -2.63
N GLU A 24 28.04 0.68 -1.85
CA GLU A 24 28.43 1.35 -0.61
C GLU A 24 28.31 0.41 0.61
N SER A 25 27.78 -0.80 0.42
CA SER A 25 27.63 -1.83 1.44
C SER A 25 28.43 -3.09 1.15
N GLU A 26 29.00 -3.70 2.19
CA GLU A 26 29.59 -5.05 2.13
C GLU A 26 28.53 -6.16 2.21
N LEU A 27 27.29 -5.80 2.55
CA LEU A 27 26.16 -6.72 2.57
C LEU A 27 25.72 -6.97 1.13
N VAL A 28 25.59 -8.24 0.70
CA VAL A 28 25.14 -8.62 -0.65
C VAL A 28 23.74 -9.22 -0.57
N PHE A 29 22.77 -8.57 -1.22
CA PHE A 29 21.37 -9.02 -1.29
C PHE A 29 21.07 -9.87 -2.53
N ASP A 30 22.00 -9.94 -3.47
CA ASP A 30 21.82 -10.70 -4.70
C ASP A 30 21.82 -12.21 -4.42
N ASN A 31 20.85 -12.91 -5.01
CA ASN A 31 20.77 -14.36 -4.98
C ASN A 31 20.97 -14.91 -6.39
N ASP A 32 22.16 -15.49 -6.62
CA ASP A 32 22.55 -16.08 -7.91
C ASP A 32 21.67 -17.27 -8.32
N VAL A 33 21.09 -17.99 -7.36
CA VAL A 33 20.26 -19.19 -7.64
C VAL A 33 18.94 -18.82 -8.29
N ASP A 34 18.31 -17.75 -7.82
CA ASP A 34 17.03 -17.26 -8.32
C ASP A 34 17.19 -16.02 -9.23
N ASN A 35 18.43 -15.66 -9.57
CA ASN A 35 18.81 -14.47 -10.35
C ASN A 35 18.10 -13.20 -9.84
N THR A 36 17.93 -13.12 -8.53
CA THR A 36 17.20 -12.04 -7.88
C THR A 36 18.24 -11.04 -7.41
N THR A 37 18.38 -9.95 -8.14
CA THR A 37 19.30 -8.88 -7.79
C THR A 37 18.62 -7.81 -6.95
N SER A 38 19.43 -7.06 -6.21
CA SER A 38 19.03 -5.89 -5.44
C SER A 38 18.35 -4.86 -6.33
N GLU A 39 18.82 -4.71 -7.57
CA GLU A 39 18.20 -3.88 -8.63
C GLU A 39 16.79 -4.37 -9.01
N ALA A 40 16.53 -5.68 -8.98
CA ALA A 40 15.21 -6.24 -9.25
C ALA A 40 14.28 -6.17 -8.02
N LEU A 41 14.82 -6.25 -6.81
CA LEU A 41 14.08 -6.20 -5.55
C LEU A 41 13.66 -4.78 -5.16
N TYR A 42 14.53 -3.79 -5.38
CA TYR A 42 14.27 -2.38 -5.05
C TYR A 42 12.90 -1.85 -5.55
N PRO A 43 12.55 -2.00 -6.85
CA PRO A 43 11.25 -1.53 -7.35
C PRO A 43 10.06 -2.34 -6.80
N ALA A 44 10.27 -3.57 -6.33
CA ALA A 44 9.23 -4.36 -5.69
C ALA A 44 8.96 -3.87 -4.25
N VAL A 45 10.01 -3.52 -3.51
CA VAL A 45 9.93 -2.96 -2.15
C VAL A 45 9.28 -1.58 -2.17
N GLU A 46 9.63 -0.71 -3.12
CA GLU A 46 8.96 0.59 -3.30
C GLU A 46 7.47 0.44 -3.58
N LYS A 47 7.09 -0.47 -4.49
CA LYS A 47 5.68 -0.75 -4.79
C LYS A 47 4.94 -1.28 -3.55
N ALA A 48 5.55 -2.17 -2.78
CA ALA A 48 4.96 -2.67 -1.55
C ALA A 48 4.74 -1.54 -0.54
N ASN A 49 5.70 -0.63 -0.39
CA ASN A 49 5.58 0.52 0.50
C ASN A 49 4.48 1.50 0.05
N ALA A 50 4.36 1.75 -1.26
CA ALA A 50 3.30 2.58 -1.83
C ALA A 50 1.90 1.98 -1.62
N VAL A 51 1.77 0.66 -1.80
CA VAL A 51 0.52 -0.07 -1.54
C VAL A 51 0.16 -0.02 -0.06
N LEU A 52 1.12 -0.26 0.83
CA LEU A 52 0.88 -0.19 2.27
C LEU A 52 0.55 1.23 2.73
N SER A 53 1.19 2.25 2.17
CA SER A 53 0.88 3.67 2.43
C SER A 53 -0.56 4.00 2.09
N LYS A 54 -1.03 3.47 0.97
CA LYS A 54 -2.41 3.63 0.53
C LYS A 54 -3.40 2.80 1.34
N LEU A 55 -3.01 1.61 1.81
CA LEU A 55 -3.80 0.82 2.74
C LEU A 55 -3.89 1.46 4.13
N ALA A 56 -2.84 2.13 4.59
CA ALA A 56 -2.85 2.89 5.83
C ALA A 56 -3.75 4.12 5.75
N SER A 57 -3.76 4.83 4.60
CA SER A 57 -4.68 5.95 4.39
C SER A 57 -6.13 5.49 4.31
N LEU A 58 -6.35 4.30 3.75
CA LEU A 58 -7.63 3.56 3.72
C LEU A 58 -7.90 2.80 5.03
N SER A 59 -7.19 3.09 6.12
CA SER A 59 -7.43 2.42 7.39
C SER A 59 -8.88 2.57 7.84
N SER A 60 -9.32 1.58 8.62
CA SER A 60 -10.72 1.38 9.02
C SER A 60 -11.41 2.66 9.51
N ASP A 61 -10.69 3.58 10.15
CA ASP A 61 -11.24 4.85 10.62
C ASP A 61 -11.64 5.81 9.49
N THR A 62 -10.83 5.93 8.43
CA THR A 62 -11.16 6.74 7.26
C THR A 62 -12.36 6.14 6.52
N ILE A 63 -12.36 4.82 6.31
CA ILE A 63 -13.47 4.12 5.65
C ILE A 63 -14.74 4.17 6.49
N GLN A 64 -14.64 4.02 7.82
CA GLN A 64 -15.78 4.15 8.74
C GLN A 64 -16.33 5.58 8.75
N ALA A 65 -15.46 6.59 8.80
CA ALA A 65 -15.88 8.00 8.74
C ALA A 65 -16.57 8.33 7.41
N THR A 66 -16.01 7.85 6.28
CA THR A 66 -16.65 7.99 4.97
C THR A 66 -17.97 7.21 4.90
N ARG A 67 -18.04 6.00 5.45
CA ARG A 67 -19.28 5.21 5.51
C ARG A 67 -20.35 5.91 6.34
N GLN A 68 -19.98 6.50 7.48
CA GLN A 68 -20.89 7.24 8.34
C GLN A 68 -21.41 8.50 7.65
N ARG A 69 -20.54 9.27 6.97
CA ARG A 69 -20.94 10.44 6.15
C ARG A 69 -21.88 10.07 5.00
N LEU A 70 -21.64 8.93 4.34
CA LEU A 70 -22.52 8.41 3.29
C LEU A 70 -23.87 7.95 3.86
N GLN A 71 -23.90 7.33 5.05
CA GLN A 71 -25.14 6.97 5.74
C GLN A 71 -25.97 8.21 6.08
N ASP A 72 -25.34 9.23 6.66
CA ASP A 72 -25.99 10.50 6.99
C ASP A 72 -26.56 11.20 5.74
N ALA A 73 -25.86 11.13 4.61
CA ALA A 73 -26.31 11.70 3.34
C ALA A 73 -27.46 10.90 2.69
N VAL A 74 -27.47 9.57 2.84
CA VAL A 74 -28.60 8.72 2.39
C VAL A 74 -29.85 8.98 3.24
N GLU A 75 -29.68 9.28 4.52
CA GLU A 75 -30.76 9.60 5.45
C GLU A 75 -31.25 11.06 5.32
N GLY A 76 -30.66 11.85 4.41
CA GLY A 76 -31.08 13.21 4.07
C GLY A 76 -30.51 14.31 4.96
N ASN A 77 -29.52 13.99 5.81
CA ASN A 77 -28.92 14.91 6.78
C ASN A 77 -27.51 15.42 6.42
N GLY A 78 -26.92 14.98 5.30
CA GLY A 78 -25.55 15.36 4.93
C GLY A 78 -25.27 15.49 3.43
N GLU A 79 -24.23 16.25 3.09
CA GLU A 79 -23.72 16.39 1.71
C GLU A 79 -22.53 15.44 1.49
N VAL A 80 -22.57 14.66 0.40
CA VAL A 80 -21.44 13.81 -0.02
C VAL A 80 -20.46 14.65 -0.81
N SER A 81 -19.21 14.74 -0.33
CA SER A 81 -18.15 15.45 -1.05
C SER A 81 -17.60 14.58 -2.21
N PRO A 82 -17.18 15.18 -3.34
CA PRO A 82 -16.54 14.45 -4.44
C PRO A 82 -15.27 13.68 -4.04
N ALA A 83 -14.65 14.03 -2.90
CA ALA A 83 -13.55 13.28 -2.31
C ALA A 83 -14.00 11.90 -1.76
N ASP A 84 -15.16 11.83 -1.12
CA ASP A 84 -15.72 10.58 -0.58
C ASP A 84 -16.10 9.60 -1.71
N VAL A 85 -16.57 10.13 -2.84
CA VAL A 85 -16.87 9.32 -4.05
C VAL A 85 -15.59 8.76 -4.68
N LYS A 86 -14.50 9.55 -4.72
CA LYS A 86 -13.20 9.07 -5.21
C LYS A 86 -12.64 7.94 -4.36
N GLU A 87 -12.73 8.06 -3.04
CA GLU A 87 -12.32 7.00 -2.10
C GLU A 87 -13.14 5.72 -2.31
N LEU A 88 -14.46 5.84 -2.50
CA LEU A 88 -15.34 4.69 -2.79
C LEU A 88 -14.99 4.03 -4.13
N LEU A 89 -14.76 4.82 -5.19
CA LEU A 89 -14.33 4.31 -6.49
C LEU A 89 -12.98 3.59 -6.40
N LEU A 90 -12.05 4.14 -5.61
CA LEU A 90 -10.72 3.58 -5.41
C LEU A 90 -10.79 2.26 -4.64
N ALA A 91 -11.61 2.17 -3.58
CA ALA A 91 -11.86 0.94 -2.85
C ALA A 91 -12.51 -0.13 -3.74
N THR A 92 -13.49 0.26 -4.56
CA THR A 92 -14.21 -0.64 -5.49
C THR A 92 -13.28 -1.18 -6.58
N LYS A 93 -12.38 -0.33 -7.12
CA LYS A 93 -11.38 -0.75 -8.10
C LYS A 93 -10.43 -1.81 -7.54
N HIS A 94 -10.05 -1.73 -6.26
CA HIS A 94 -9.17 -2.72 -5.65
C HIS A 94 -9.88 -4.03 -5.33
N LEU A 95 -11.17 -3.98 -4.96
CA LEU A 95 -11.98 -5.19 -4.78
C LEU A 95 -12.16 -5.95 -6.11
N MET A 96 -12.31 -5.24 -7.23
CA MET A 96 -12.38 -5.84 -8.58
C MET A 96 -11.02 -6.30 -9.14
N LEU A 97 -9.90 -5.84 -8.58
CA LEU A 97 -8.56 -6.28 -8.96
C LEU A 97 -8.08 -7.49 -8.15
N ALA A 98 -8.83 -7.92 -7.13
CA ALA A 98 -8.66 -9.25 -6.57
C ALA A 98 -9.14 -10.25 -7.63
N PRO A 99 -8.26 -11.11 -8.18
CA PRO A 99 -8.73 -12.20 -9.02
C PRO A 99 -9.72 -13.01 -8.19
N ASP A 100 -10.87 -13.25 -8.79
CA ASP A 100 -11.86 -14.22 -8.34
C ASP A 100 -11.13 -15.50 -7.93
N CYS A 101 -10.93 -15.69 -6.64
CA CYS A 101 -10.60 -16.99 -6.07
C CYS A 101 -11.94 -17.66 -5.80
N GLY A 102 -12.68 -17.90 -6.89
CA GLY A 102 -13.82 -18.79 -6.94
C GLY A 102 -13.31 -20.23 -6.94
N GLU A 103 -13.68 -20.91 -5.86
CA GLU A 103 -13.95 -22.35 -5.67
C GLU A 103 -13.29 -23.38 -6.60
#